data_AF-A0A417YDP7-F1
#
_entry.id   AF-A0A417YDP7-F1
#
_cell.length_a   1.000
_cell.length_b   1.000
_cell.length_c   1.000
_cell.angle_alpha   90.00
_cell.angle_beta   90.00
_cell.angle_gamma   90.00
#
_symmetry.space_group_name_H-M   'P 1'
#
loop_
_entity.id
_entity.type
_entity.pdbx_description
1 polymer ?
#
loop_
_entity_poly.entity_id
_entity_poly.type
_entity_poly.pdbx_seq_one_letter_code
_entity_poly.pdbx_strand_id
1 'polypeptide(L)'
;MKLVDELYELYRNKLTGDEEDIDMLAFAFLEEMTREDLLALIQGMDKQELYDLMGIYLIESLKGKFAKDDYGQRSVTFYPRNIH
;
A
#
# COMPACT_ATOMS: atom_id res chain seq x y z
N MET A 1 -3.11 17.16 -1.27
CA MET A 1 -3.47 16.82 -2.66
C MET A 1 -4.92 17.15 -2.92
N LYS A 2 -5.24 17.87 -4.01
CA LYS A 2 -6.63 18.04 -4.47
C LYS A 2 -7.40 16.72 -4.58
N LEU A 3 -6.74 15.65 -5.00
CA LEU A 3 -7.36 14.32 -5.13
C LEU A 3 -7.87 13.76 -3.80
N VAL A 4 -7.09 13.88 -2.72
CA VAL A 4 -7.48 13.38 -1.40
C VAL A 4 -8.66 14.19 -0.87
N ASP A 5 -8.63 15.51 -1.08
CA ASP A 5 -9.73 16.39 -0.72
C ASP A 5 -10.99 16.10 -1.55
N GLU A 6 -10.84 15.83 -2.85
CA GLU A 6 -11.94 15.47 -3.75
C GLU A 6 -12.56 14.12 -3.41
N LEU A 7 -11.75 13.10 -3.13
CA LEU A 7 -12.22 11.79 -2.66
C LEU A 7 -12.90 11.92 -1.29
N TYR A 8 -12.32 12.69 -0.39
CA TYR A 8 -12.92 12.97 0.90
C TYR A 8 -14.30 13.63 0.72
N GLU A 9 -14.44 14.66 -0.11
CA GLU A 9 -15.74 15.30 -0.33
C GLU A 9 -16.76 14.39 -1.03
N LEU A 10 -16.32 13.50 -1.93
CA LEU A 10 -17.21 12.59 -2.66
C LEU A 10 -17.75 11.46 -1.77
N TYR A 11 -17.00 11.08 -0.74
CA TYR A 11 -17.29 9.91 0.10
C TYR A 11 -17.54 10.22 1.59
N ARG A 12 -17.32 11.46 2.07
CA ARG A 12 -17.54 11.87 3.47
C ARG A 12 -18.94 11.60 4.01
N ASN A 13 -19.95 11.54 3.14
CA ASN A 13 -21.34 11.27 3.51
C ASN A 13 -21.74 9.80 3.28
N LYS A 14 -20.82 8.97 2.76
CA LYS A 14 -21.02 7.55 2.44
C LYS A 14 -20.18 6.62 3.32
N LEU A 15 -19.13 7.13 3.95
CA LEU A 15 -18.31 6.39 4.90
C LEU A 15 -19.03 6.34 6.25
N THR A 16 -19.32 5.13 6.72
CA THR A 16 -19.83 4.87 8.07
C THR A 16 -18.78 5.12 9.16
N GLY A 17 -17.51 5.24 8.77
CA GLY A 17 -16.40 5.70 9.60
C GLY A 17 -15.40 4.60 10.01
N ASP A 18 -15.56 3.36 9.56
CA ASP A 18 -14.60 2.30 9.85
C ASP A 18 -13.43 2.31 8.84
N GLU A 19 -12.20 2.07 9.34
CA GLU A 19 -10.97 2.09 8.54
C GLU A 19 -11.02 1.13 7.34
N GLU A 20 -11.72 -0.01 7.48
CA GLU A 20 -11.92 -0.99 6.41
C GLU A 20 -12.70 -0.42 5.22
N ASP A 21 -13.66 0.48 5.47
CA ASP A 21 -14.45 1.11 4.39
C ASP A 21 -13.56 2.02 3.55
N ILE A 22 -12.57 2.69 4.16
CA ILE A 22 -11.69 3.65 3.49
C ILE A 22 -10.73 2.93 2.55
N ASP A 23 -10.12 1.83 3.02
CA ASP A 23 -9.22 1.01 2.20
C ASP A 23 -9.96 0.42 1.00
N MET A 24 -11.13 -0.18 1.22
CA MET A 24 -11.95 -0.75 0.15
C MET A 24 -12.31 0.29 -0.91
N LEU A 25 -12.61 1.51 -0.47
CA LEU A 25 -13.01 2.61 -1.34
C LEU A 25 -11.82 3.14 -2.16
N ALA A 26 -10.65 3.29 -1.53
CA ALA A 26 -9.42 3.63 -2.23
C ALA A 26 -9.06 2.59 -3.29
N PHE A 27 -9.21 1.29 -2.98
CA PHE A 27 -8.98 0.22 -3.95
C PHE A 27 -9.96 0.24 -5.12
N ALA A 28 -11.26 0.36 -4.84
CA ALA A 28 -12.28 0.44 -5.90
C ALA A 28 -12.04 1.63 -6.82
N PHE A 29 -11.69 2.80 -6.26
CA PHE A 29 -11.35 3.98 -7.04
C PHE A 29 -10.13 3.74 -7.95
N LEU A 30 -9.06 3.17 -7.42
CA LEU A 30 -7.84 2.90 -8.19
C LEU A 30 -8.03 1.80 -9.26
N GLU A 31 -8.89 0.81 -9.01
CA GLU A 31 -9.19 -0.29 -9.96
C GLU A 31 -9.86 0.22 -11.24
N GLU A 32 -10.64 1.29 -11.16
CA GLU A 32 -11.28 1.92 -12.33
C GLU A 32 -10.32 2.80 -13.15
N MET A 33 -9.12 3.09 -12.65
CA MET A 33 -8.17 3.99 -13.30
C MET A 33 -7.32 3.29 -14.36
N THR A 34 -7.12 3.96 -15.50
CA THR A 34 -6.11 3.54 -16.47
C THR A 34 -4.71 3.92 -16.00
N ARG A 35 -3.69 3.33 -16.63
CA ARG A 35 -2.29 3.71 -16.38
C ARG A 35 -2.06 5.20 -16.64
N GLU A 36 -2.70 5.75 -17.66
CA GLU A 36 -2.60 7.15 -18.04
C GLU A 36 -3.22 8.06 -16.96
N ASP A 37 -4.36 7.66 -16.38
CA ASP A 37 -4.99 8.41 -15.29
C ASP A 37 -4.10 8.43 -14.05
N LEU A 38 -3.48 7.30 -13.69
CA LEU A 38 -2.54 7.23 -12.57
C LEU A 38 -1.32 8.12 -12.79
N LEU A 39 -0.79 8.17 -14.02
CA LEU A 39 0.32 9.06 -14.36
C LEU A 39 -0.09 10.54 -14.29
N ALA A 40 -1.32 10.87 -14.68
CA ALA A 40 -1.85 12.23 -14.56
C ALA A 40 -1.97 12.66 -13.08
N LEU A 41 -2.39 11.76 -12.19
CA LEU A 41 -2.41 12.02 -10.74
C LEU A 41 -1.01 12.31 -10.20
N ILE A 42 -0.02 11.49 -10.58
CA ILE A 42 1.38 11.66 -10.16
C ILE A 42 1.94 12.99 -10.69
N GLN A 43 1.62 13.38 -11.93
CA GLN A 43 2.04 14.66 -12.50
C GLN A 43 1.44 15.87 -11.77
N GLY A 44 0.26 15.70 -11.16
CA GLY A 44 -0.41 16.74 -10.37
C GLY A 44 0.09 16.88 -8.94
N MET A 45 0.94 15.95 -8.45
CA MET A 45 1.51 15.99 -7.11
C MET A 45 2.61 17.06 -7.00
N ASP A 46 2.66 17.74 -5.86
CA ASP A 46 3.80 18.58 -5.53
C ASP A 46 5.02 17.72 -5.11
N LYS A 47 6.16 18.40 -4.90
CA LYS A 47 7.41 17.71 -4.53
C LYS A 47 7.26 16.93 -3.22
N GLN A 48 6.60 17.48 -2.22
CA GLN A 48 6.44 16.83 -0.92
C GLN A 48 5.57 15.58 -1.06
N GLU A 49 4.46 15.68 -1.77
CA GLU A 49 3.54 14.57 -2.05
C GLU A 49 4.21 13.44 -2.83
N LEU A 50 5.06 13.79 -3.82
CA LEU A 50 5.90 12.80 -4.52
C LEU A 50 6.91 12.13 -3.60
N TYR A 51 7.55 12.89 -2.69
CA TYR A 51 8.47 12.31 -1.70
C TYR A 51 7.75 11.34 -0.76
N ASP A 52 6.55 11.69 -0.31
CA ASP A 52 5.76 10.86 0.59
C ASP A 52 5.29 9.58 -0.11
N LEU A 53 4.75 9.69 -1.33
CA LEU A 53 4.36 8.54 -2.16
C LEU A 53 5.55 7.59 -2.38
N MET A 54 6.68 8.13 -2.83
CA MET A 54 7.88 7.34 -3.09
C MET A 54 8.45 6.75 -1.80
N GLY A 55 8.38 7.48 -0.70
CA GLY A 55 8.82 7.03 0.62
C GLY A 55 8.06 5.80 1.09
N ILE A 56 6.72 5.84 1.05
CA ILE A 56 5.87 4.70 1.41
C ILE A 56 6.19 3.50 0.52
N TYR A 57 6.21 3.69 -0.81
CA TYR A 57 6.50 2.62 -1.75
C TYR A 57 7.86 1.94 -1.47
N LEU A 58 8.90 2.75 -1.26
CA LEU A 58 10.24 2.23 -0.97
C LEU A 58 10.29 1.50 0.36
N ILE A 59 9.71 2.07 1.43
CA ILE A 59 9.71 1.47 2.77
C ILE A 59 8.99 0.12 2.75
N GLU A 60 7.77 0.05 2.18
CA GLU A 60 7.00 -1.20 2.13
C GLU A 60 7.67 -2.25 1.24
N SER A 61 8.23 -1.83 0.10
CA SER A 61 9.01 -2.72 -0.78
C SER A 61 10.24 -3.30 -0.07
N LEU A 62 10.95 -2.47 0.71
CA LEU A 62 12.11 -2.90 1.48
C LEU A 62 11.71 -3.84 2.62
N LYS A 63 10.66 -3.53 3.39
CA LYS A 63 10.11 -4.42 4.42
C LYS A 63 9.77 -5.79 3.82
N GLY A 64 9.11 -5.81 2.67
CA GLY A 64 8.76 -7.04 1.95
C GLY A 64 9.98 -7.85 1.52
N LYS A 65 11.06 -7.20 1.08
CA LYS A 65 12.33 -7.88 0.75
C LYS A 65 13.00 -8.44 1.99
N PHE A 66 13.15 -7.65 3.05
CA PHE A 66 13.77 -8.11 4.29
C PHE A 66 13.00 -9.25 4.95
N ALA A 67 11.66 -9.21 4.92
CA ALA A 67 10.84 -10.31 5.41
C ALA A 67 11.15 -11.60 4.63
N LYS A 68 11.18 -11.55 3.28
CA LYS A 68 11.53 -12.71 2.44
C LYS A 68 12.93 -13.25 2.74
N ASP A 69 13.90 -12.37 2.98
CA ASP A 69 15.27 -12.77 3.33
C ASP A 69 15.36 -13.39 4.75
N ASP A 70 14.61 -12.88 5.72
CA ASP A 70 14.52 -13.44 7.09
C ASP A 70 13.83 -14.82 7.10
N TYR A 71 12.79 -15.01 6.25
CA TYR A 71 12.20 -16.32 6.01
C TYR A 71 13.17 -17.29 5.31
N GLY A 72 14.07 -16.79 4.46
CA GLY A 72 15.13 -17.58 3.81
C GLY A 72 16.23 -18.04 4.77
N GLN A 73 16.50 -17.29 5.85
CA GLN A 73 17.49 -17.68 6.88
C GLN A 73 16.94 -18.68 7.90
N ARG A 74 15.62 -18.76 8.11
CA ARG A 74 14.98 -19.86 8.85
C ARG A 74 14.93 -21.14 8.02
N SER A 75 16.07 -21.54 7.47
CA SER A 75 16.29 -22.93 7.08
C SER A 75 16.06 -23.80 8.32
N VAL A 76 14.99 -24.57 8.28
CA VAL A 76 14.55 -25.45 9.35
C VAL A 76 15.70 -26.41 9.64
N THR A 77 16.43 -26.19 10.73
CA THR A 77 17.36 -27.18 11.24
C THR A 77 16.51 -28.30 11.81
N PHE A 78 16.12 -29.26 10.96
CA PHE A 78 15.46 -30.49 11.38
C PHE A 78 16.46 -31.26 12.23
N TYR A 79 16.36 -31.10 13.56
CA TYR A 79 16.96 -32.04 14.49
C TYR A 79 16.13 -33.34 14.41
N PRO A 80 16.71 -34.47 13.98
CA PRO A 80 16.00 -35.73 14.00
C PRO A 80 15.73 -36.09 15.47
N ARG A 81 14.47 -36.05 15.90
CA ARG A 81 14.09 -36.67 17.16
C ARG A 81 14.16 -38.18 16.95
N ASN A 82 15.20 -38.80 17.51
CA ASN A 82 15.22 -40.24 17.71
C ASN A 82 14.08 -40.60 18.67
N ILE A 83 13.06 -41.25 18.13
CA ILE A 83 11.98 -41.84 18.92
C ILE A 83 12.42 -43.29 19.18
N HIS A 84 12.71 -43.57 20.44
CA HIS A 84 13.02 -44.92 20.95
C HIS A 84 11.74 -45.71 21.20
#